data_AF-A0AAP0YXZ1-F1
#
_entry.id   AF-A0AAP0YXZ1-F1
#
_cell.length_a   1.000
_cell.length_b   1.000
_cell.length_c   1.000
_cell.angle_alpha   90.00
_cell.angle_beta   90.00
_cell.angle_gamma   90.00
#
_symmetry.space_group_name_H-M   'P 1'
#
loop_
_entity.id
_entity.type
_entity.pdbx_description
1 polymer ?
#
loop_
_entity_poly.entity_id
_entity_poly.type
_entity_poly.pdbx_seq_one_letter_code
_entity_poly.pdbx_strand_id
1 'polypeptide(L)'
;MKLTWKRKTARHANGEDLYVGRWVVGSVNWSSLSRSMPNYDVTCLLPGIKTHLPGNDSIEEAKKTLERAVGHWFSKLDEEAS
;
A
#
# COMPACT_ATOMS: atom_id res chain seq x y z
N MET A 1 3.92 -4.11 15.36
CA MET A 1 4.39 -3.26 14.24
C MET A 1 3.60 -1.95 14.23
N LYS A 2 4.24 -0.78 14.11
CA LYS A 2 3.56 0.52 14.01
C LYS A 2 3.52 0.98 12.55
N LEU A 3 2.35 0.89 11.93
CA LEU A 3 2.09 1.42 10.59
C LEU A 3 1.68 2.88 10.68
N THR A 4 2.12 3.71 9.73
CA THR A 4 1.77 5.13 9.69
C THR A 4 1.50 5.56 8.26
N TRP A 5 0.31 6.14 8.03
CA TRP A 5 -0.06 6.73 6.75
C TRP A 5 0.35 8.20 6.71
N LYS A 6 0.92 8.63 5.59
CA LYS A 6 1.17 10.05 5.31
C LYS A 6 0.65 10.40 3.93
N ARG A 7 -0.09 11.51 3.83
CA ARG A 7 -0.49 12.06 2.54
C ARG A 7 0.75 12.50 1.76
N LYS A 8 0.75 12.23 0.46
CA LYS A 8 1.78 12.75 -0.43
C LYS A 8 1.62 14.27 -0.52
N THR A 9 2.73 14.99 -0.39
CA THR A 9 2.75 16.47 -0.41
C THR A 9 3.27 17.05 -1.72
N ALA A 10 3.71 16.20 -2.66
CA ALA A 10 4.22 16.68 -3.94
C ALA A 10 3.08 17.23 -4.81
N ARG A 11 3.38 18.28 -5.58
CA ARG A 11 2.42 19.07 -6.38
C ARG A 11 1.52 18.25 -7.32
N HIS A 12 2.00 17.09 -7.78
CA HIS A 12 1.28 16.20 -8.69
C HIS A 12 1.02 14.82 -8.09
N ALA A 13 1.24 14.66 -6.78
CA ALA A 13 1.00 13.40 -6.11
C ALA A 13 -0.40 13.35 -5.53
N ASN A 14 -1.12 12.29 -5.85
CA ASN A 14 -2.45 12.01 -5.32
C ASN A 14 -2.38 10.72 -4.51
N GLY A 15 -2.84 10.76 -3.26
CA GLY A 15 -2.92 9.58 -2.39
C GLY A 15 -2.02 9.62 -1.16
N GLU A 16 -1.71 8.44 -0.63
CA GLU A 16 -1.07 8.26 0.68
C GLU A 16 0.02 7.18 0.63
N ASP A 17 1.11 7.41 1.35
CA ASP A 17 2.20 6.46 1.55
C ASP A 17 2.07 5.78 2.91
N LEU A 18 2.36 4.48 2.93
CA LEU A 18 2.43 3.67 4.14
C LEU A 18 3.87 3.55 4.60
N TYR A 19 4.10 3.87 5.87
CA TYR A 19 5.40 3.80 6.53
C TYR A 19 5.43 2.69 7.59
N VAL A 20 6.56 1.99 7.64
CA VAL A 20 7.00 1.18 8.79
C VAL A 20 8.22 1.87 9.39
N GLY A 21 8.06 2.48 10.56
CA GLY A 21 9.10 3.34 11.13
C GLY A 21 9.41 4.52 10.19
N ARG A 22 10.64 4.57 9.65
CA ARG A 22 11.08 5.61 8.71
C ARG A 22 10.95 5.22 7.23
N TRP A 23 10.64 3.96 6.93
CA TRP A 23 10.70 3.41 5.58
C TRP A 23 9.32 3.37 4.93
N VAL A 24 9.22 3.79 3.68
CA VAL A 24 8.02 3.61 2.87
C VAL A 24 7.95 2.16 2.42
N VAL A 25 6.82 1.51 2.68
CA VAL A 25 6.59 0.10 2.33
C VAL A 25 5.52 -0.08 1.24
N GLY A 26 4.83 0.99 0.89
CA GLY A 26 3.87 1.00 -0.21
C GLY A 26 3.10 2.31 -0.28
N SER A 27 2.23 2.42 -1.28
CA SER A 27 1.41 3.60 -1.51
C SER A 27 0.05 3.24 -2.09
N VAL A 28 -0.92 4.11 -1.83
CA VAL A 28 -2.25 4.09 -2.44
C VAL A 28 -2.39 5.36 -3.23
N ASN A 29 -2.71 5.26 -4.52
CA ASN A 29 -2.87 6.41 -5.40
C ASN A 29 -4.25 6.39 -6.04
N TRP A 30 -4.89 7.55 -6.14
CA TRP A 30 -6.10 7.66 -6.93
C TRP A 30 -5.77 7.60 -8.42
N SER A 31 -6.49 6.75 -9.15
CA SER A 31 -6.31 6.50 -10.59
C SER A 31 -7.50 7.06 -11.35
N SER A 32 -7.25 8.03 -12.24
CA SER A 32 -8.30 8.68 -13.05
C SER A 32 -8.50 8.02 -14.42
N LEU A 33 -7.77 6.94 -14.70
CA LEU A 33 -7.54 6.46 -16.07
C LEU A 33 -8.74 5.73 -16.68
N SER A 34 -9.76 5.36 -15.91
CA SER A 34 -10.95 4.70 -16.45
C SER A 34 -12.17 4.86 -15.53
N ARG A 35 -13.32 5.26 -16.10
CA ARG A 35 -14.62 5.32 -15.40
C ARG A 35 -15.17 3.94 -15.00
N SER A 36 -14.56 2.86 -15.49
CA SER A 36 -14.98 1.47 -15.26
C SER A 36 -13.93 0.63 -14.53
N MET A 37 -12.84 1.24 -14.04
CA MET A 37 -11.82 0.54 -13.24
C MET A 37 -11.79 1.11 -11.82
N PRO A 38 -11.37 0.31 -10.82
CA PRO A 38 -11.28 0.75 -9.44
C PRO A 38 -10.49 2.05 -9.30
N ASN A 39 -11.02 2.97 -8.50
CA ASN A 39 -10.52 4.34 -8.38
C ASN A 39 -9.15 4.44 -7.70
N TYR A 40 -8.68 3.38 -7.04
CA TYR A 40 -7.44 3.41 -6.25
C TYR A 40 -6.50 2.27 -6.59
N ASP A 41 -5.30 2.65 -7.06
CA ASP A 41 -4.18 1.75 -7.31
C ASP A 41 -3.37 1.55 -6.03
N VAL A 42 -3.00 0.30 -5.75
CA VAL A 42 -2.22 -0.08 -4.57
C VAL A 42 -0.87 -0.61 -5.01
N THR A 43 0.19 0.01 -4.51
CA THR A 43 1.58 -0.38 -4.77
C THR A 43 2.23 -0.88 -3.49
N CYS A 44 2.81 -2.08 -3.50
CA CYS A 44 3.59 -2.65 -2.41
C CYS A 44 5.08 -2.67 -2.80
N LEU A 45 5.95 -2.19 -1.92
CA LEU A 45 7.40 -2.10 -2.15
C LEU A 45 8.18 -3.21 -1.42
N LEU A 46 7.49 -4.11 -0.71
CA LEU A 46 8.12 -5.20 0.01
C LEU A 46 8.55 -6.32 -0.95
N PRO A 47 9.76 -6.89 -0.78
CA PRO A 47 10.27 -7.93 -1.65
C PRO A 47 9.45 -9.22 -1.51
N GLY A 48 9.24 -9.93 -2.63
CA GLY A 48 8.44 -11.16 -2.63
C GLY A 48 6.93 -10.95 -2.64
N ILE A 49 6.44 -9.71 -2.52
CA ILE A 49 5.04 -9.35 -2.79
C ILE A 49 4.92 -8.72 -4.17
N LYS A 50 3.82 -9.02 -4.88
CA LYS A 50 3.51 -8.36 -6.15
C LYS A 50 3.49 -6.84 -5.97
N THR A 51 4.21 -6.14 -6.83
CA THR A 51 4.35 -4.68 -6.75
C THR A 51 3.02 -3.97 -6.92
N HIS A 52 2.17 -4.43 -7.85
CA HIS A 52 0.83 -3.91 -8.07
C HIS A 52 -0.19 -4.89 -7.49
N LEU A 53 -0.92 -4.43 -6.48
CA LEU A 53 -2.02 -5.18 -5.88
C LEU A 53 -3.34 -4.84 -6.59
N PRO A 54 -4.40 -5.65 -6.43
CA PRO A 54 -5.70 -5.36 -7.04
C PRO A 54 -6.19 -3.95 -6.68
N GLY A 55 -6.71 -3.24 -7.67
CA GLY A 55 -7.31 -1.92 -7.45
C GLY A 55 -8.56 -2.03 -6.58
N ASN A 56 -8.88 -0.96 -5.86
CA ASN A 56 -10.03 -0.90 -4.95
C ASN A 56 -10.91 0.32 -5.27
N ASP A 57 -12.19 0.24 -4.93
CA ASP A 57 -13.15 1.31 -5.24
C ASP A 57 -13.08 2.47 -4.25
N SER A 58 -12.58 2.20 -3.04
CA SER A 58 -12.39 3.18 -1.97
C SER A 58 -10.93 3.24 -1.48
N ILE A 59 -10.55 4.40 -0.94
CA ILE A 59 -9.22 4.58 -0.33
C ILE A 59 -9.09 3.71 0.92
N GLU A 60 -10.15 3.51 1.69
CA GLU A 60 -10.16 2.69 2.89
C GLU A 60 -9.89 1.21 2.58
N GLU A 61 -10.49 0.67 1.53
CA GLU A 61 -10.22 -0.69 1.07
C GLU A 61 -8.80 -0.84 0.54
N ALA A 62 -8.34 0.12 -0.26
CA ALA A 62 -6.97 0.15 -0.75
C ALA A 62 -5.94 0.14 0.38
N LYS A 63 -6.17 0.94 1.44
CA LYS A 63 -5.33 0.97 2.64
C LYS A 63 -5.34 -0.37 3.37
N LYS A 64 -6.52 -0.97 3.59
CA LYS A 64 -6.64 -2.30 4.21
C LYS A 64 -5.94 -3.38 3.41
N THR A 65 -6.04 -3.35 2.08
CA THR A 65 -5.37 -4.29 1.18
C THR A 65 -3.85 -4.20 1.34
N LEU A 66 -3.30 -2.99 1.39
CA LEU A 66 -1.86 -2.81 1.62
C LEU A 66 -1.44 -3.24 3.02
N GLU A 67 -2.20 -2.88 4.06
CA GLU A 67 -1.92 -3.28 5.44
C GLU A 67 -1.91 -4.81 5.61
N ARG A 68 -2.83 -5.52 4.95
CA ARG A 68 -2.87 -6.99 4.93
C ARG A 68 -1.63 -7.59 4.26
N ALA A 69 -1.24 -7.04 3.12
CA ALA A 69 -0.04 -7.50 2.40
C ALA A 69 1.22 -7.30 3.25
N VAL A 70 1.37 -6.12 3.87
CA VAL A 70 2.48 -5.82 4.79
C VAL A 70 2.44 -6.75 6.00
N GLY A 71 1.27 -6.93 6.63
CA GLY A 71 1.12 -7.84 7.77
C GLY A 71 1.51 -9.28 7.46
N HIS A 72 1.07 -9.81 6.31
CA HIS A 72 1.44 -11.14 5.83
C HIS A 72 2.95 -11.27 5.58
N TRP A 73 3.59 -10.22 5.03
CA TRP A 73 5.03 -10.23 4.80
C TRP A 73 5.82 -10.35 6.12
N PHE A 74 5.43 -9.58 7.14
CA PHE A 74 6.06 -9.67 8.45
C PHE A 74 5.81 -11.01 9.14
N SER A 75 4.61 -11.59 9.03
CA SER A 75 4.38 -12.92 9.63
C SER A 75 5.28 -14.00 9.03
N LYS A 76 5.65 -13.88 7.74
CA LYS A 76 6.58 -14.80 7.10
C LYS A 76 8.04 -14.60 7.50
N LEU A 77 8.44 -13.37 7.82
CA LEU A 77 9.76 -13.13 8.42
C LEU A 77 9.91 -13.78 9.80
N ASP A 78 8.87 -13.69 10.63
CA ASP A 78 8.90 -14.26 11.99
C ASP A 78 8.99 -15.80 11.95
N GLU A 79 8.36 -16.44 10.95
CA GLU A 79 8.46 -17.89 10.71
C GLU A 79 9.88 -18.33 10.31
N GLU A 80 10.62 -17.52 9.54
CA GLU A 80 12.00 -17.83 9.11
C GLU A 80 13.05 -17.52 10.20
N ALA A 81 12.73 -16.60 11.12
CA ALA A 81 13.63 -16.21 12.20
C ALA A 81 13.56 -17.13 13.44
N SER A 82 12.62 -18.09 13.46
CA SER A 82 12.39 -19.07 14.53
C SER A 82 13.01 -20.43 14.22
#